data_AF-A0A938LLM3-F1
#
_entry.id   AF-A0A938LLM3-F1
#
_cell.length_a   1.000
_cell.length_b   1.000
_cell.length_c   1.000
_cell.angle_alpha   90.00
_cell.angle_beta   90.00
_cell.angle_gamma   90.00
#
_symmetry.space_group_name_H-M   'P 1'
#
loop_
_entity.id
_entity.type
_entity.pdbx_description
1 polymer ?
#
loop_
_entity_poly.entity_id
_entity_poly.type
_entity_poly.pdbx_seq_one_letter_code
_entity_poly.pdbx_strand_id
1 'polypeptide(L)'
;MHDADYFRWLTCRTKTAWWHDSAHPPELARGLARGAVGVTTNPALTNLALGANRDAWAAEIREVLSQKPEPERQAELLMRIPVTHAAEALRPVYERTGGRQGYVCAQVNPARAG
;
A
#
# COMPACT_ATOMS: atom_id res chain seq x y z
N MET A 1 -16.44 11.81 -27.68
CA MET A 1 -15.80 12.00 -26.36
C MET A 1 -16.43 11.11 -25.28
N HIS A 2 -16.76 9.85 -25.59
CA HIS A 2 -17.28 8.91 -24.60
C HIS A 2 -16.24 7.81 -24.40
N ASP A 3 -15.55 7.88 -23.26
CA ASP A 3 -14.93 6.76 -22.51
C ASP A 3 -13.91 7.31 -21.48
N ALA A 4 -14.41 8.08 -20.51
CA ALA A 4 -13.62 8.31 -19.31
C ALA A 4 -14.02 7.21 -18.30
N ASP A 5 -13.12 6.25 -18.08
CA ASP A 5 -13.13 5.38 -16.90
C ASP A 5 -13.53 6.22 -15.66
N TYR A 6 -14.50 5.75 -14.87
CA TYR A 6 -15.09 6.50 -13.75
C TYR A 6 -14.01 7.12 -12.85
N PHE A 7 -12.93 6.37 -12.57
CA PHE A 7 -11.84 6.87 -11.75
C PHE A 7 -11.10 8.04 -12.41
N ARG A 8 -10.89 8.01 -13.73
CA ARG A 8 -10.28 9.14 -14.44
C ARG A 8 -11.21 10.35 -14.49
N TRP A 9 -12.52 10.14 -14.65
CA TRP A 9 -13.48 11.22 -14.52
C TRP A 9 -13.42 11.82 -13.11
N LEU A 10 -13.45 10.99 -12.06
CA LEU A 10 -13.42 11.41 -10.67
C LEU A 10 -12.19 12.27 -10.36
N THR A 11 -10.99 11.81 -10.74
CA THR A 11 -9.74 12.51 -10.41
C THR A 11 -9.48 13.74 -11.27
N CYS A 12 -10.01 13.80 -12.49
CA CYS A 12 -9.78 14.93 -13.41
C CYS A 12 -10.90 15.98 -13.43
N ARG A 13 -12.12 15.62 -13.01
CA ARG A 13 -13.31 16.49 -13.10
C ARG A 13 -13.84 16.94 -11.74
N THR A 14 -13.28 16.45 -10.64
CA THR A 14 -13.66 16.84 -9.28
C THR A 14 -12.42 17.21 -8.46
N LYS A 15 -12.63 17.67 -7.22
CA LYS A 15 -11.54 17.94 -6.27
C LYS A 15 -11.10 16.68 -5.49
N THR A 16 -11.68 15.51 -5.80
CA THR A 16 -11.44 14.27 -5.07
C THR A 16 -10.05 13.71 -5.34
N ALA A 17 -9.31 13.42 -4.26
CA ALA A 17 -8.11 12.61 -4.30
C ALA A 17 -8.50 11.15 -4.01
N TRP A 18 -8.30 10.26 -4.96
CA TRP A 18 -8.62 8.85 -4.79
C TRP A 18 -7.42 8.09 -4.19
N TRP A 19 -7.67 7.31 -3.14
CA TRP A 19 -6.70 6.43 -2.50
C TRP A 19 -7.11 4.97 -2.71
N HIS A 20 -6.13 4.12 -3.00
CA HIS A 20 -6.34 2.72 -3.27
C HIS A 20 -6.26 1.88 -1.99
N ASP A 21 -7.24 1.02 -1.75
CA ASP A 21 -7.35 0.26 -0.50
C ASP A 21 -6.75 -1.15 -0.62
N SER A 22 -5.50 -1.22 -1.12
CA SER A 22 -4.74 -2.47 -1.26
C SER A 22 -3.26 -2.17 -1.49
N ALA A 23 -2.39 -2.95 -0.87
CA ALA A 23 -0.95 -2.96 -1.13
C ALA A 23 -0.53 -4.09 -2.08
N HIS A 24 -1.49 -4.80 -2.69
CA HIS A 24 -1.16 -5.85 -3.65
C HIS A 24 -0.62 -5.21 -4.96
N PRO A 25 0.62 -5.53 -5.38
CA PRO A 25 1.28 -4.80 -6.48
C PRO A 25 0.50 -4.68 -7.80
N PRO A 26 -0.15 -5.72 -8.36
CA PRO A 26 -0.90 -5.58 -9.61
C PRO A 26 -2.20 -4.78 -9.45
N GLU A 27 -2.82 -4.77 -8.26
CA GLU A 27 -3.97 -3.92 -7.97
C GLU A 27 -3.54 -2.46 -7.85
N LEU A 28 -2.48 -2.21 -7.06
CA LEU A 28 -1.90 -0.89 -6.89
C LEU A 28 -1.45 -0.29 -8.22
N ALA A 29 -0.73 -1.06 -9.05
CA ALA A 29 -0.28 -0.60 -10.36
C ALA A 29 -1.46 -0.15 -11.25
N ARG A 30 -2.57 -0.91 -11.25
CA ARG A 30 -3.80 -0.53 -11.95
C ARG A 30 -4.45 0.71 -11.35
N GLY A 31 -4.45 0.84 -10.02
CA GLY A 31 -4.94 2.03 -9.32
C GLY A 31 -4.16 3.29 -9.70
N LEU A 32 -2.83 3.22 -9.66
CA LEU A 32 -1.94 4.32 -10.05
C LEU A 32 -2.14 4.73 -11.51
N ALA A 33 -2.25 3.75 -12.42
CA ALA A 33 -2.53 4.02 -13.84
C ALA A 33 -3.88 4.73 -14.08
N ARG A 34 -4.82 4.58 -13.13
CA ARG A 34 -6.16 5.21 -13.16
C ARG A 34 -6.26 6.50 -12.35
N GLY A 35 -5.19 6.92 -11.68
CA GLY A 35 -5.12 8.20 -10.96
C GLY A 35 -5.20 8.08 -9.43
N ALA A 36 -5.01 6.91 -8.85
CA ALA A 36 -4.81 6.80 -7.40
C ALA A 36 -3.57 7.59 -6.97
N VAL A 37 -3.66 8.28 -5.84
CA VAL A 37 -2.59 9.17 -5.33
C VAL A 37 -2.10 8.80 -3.93
N GLY A 38 -2.64 7.73 -3.35
CA GLY A 38 -2.21 7.20 -2.06
C GLY A 38 -2.77 5.80 -1.85
N VAL A 39 -2.33 5.16 -0.79
CA VAL A 39 -2.76 3.81 -0.40
C VAL A 39 -3.18 3.79 1.06
N THR A 40 -4.27 3.10 1.35
CA THR A 40 -4.62 2.70 2.71
C THR A 40 -4.39 1.22 2.89
N THR A 41 -3.91 0.84 4.08
CA THR A 41 -3.76 -0.55 4.48
C THR A 41 -4.27 -0.73 5.90
N ASN A 42 -4.55 -1.98 6.24
CA ASN A 42 -4.83 -2.45 7.60
C ASN A 42 -4.17 -3.85 7.75
N PRO A 43 -4.13 -4.42 8.96
CA PRO A 43 -3.46 -5.71 9.18
C PRO A 43 -3.96 -6.84 8.25
N ALA A 44 -5.25 -6.87 7.92
CA ALA A 44 -5.82 -7.86 7.03
C ALA A 44 -5.35 -7.66 5.57
N LEU A 45 -5.40 -6.43 5.06
CA LEU A 45 -4.95 -6.10 3.70
C LEU A 45 -3.45 -6.33 3.51
N THR A 46 -2.62 -5.97 4.49
CA THR A 46 -1.19 -6.26 4.43
C THR A 46 -0.91 -7.76 4.46
N ASN A 47 -1.65 -8.54 5.25
CA ASN A 47 -1.50 -9.99 5.30
C ASN A 47 -1.90 -10.65 3.97
N LEU A 48 -2.99 -10.19 3.35
CA LEU A 48 -3.42 -10.66 2.02
C LEU A 48 -2.35 -10.35 0.96
N ALA A 49 -1.83 -9.12 0.94
CA ALA A 49 -0.75 -8.75 0.03
C ALA A 49 0.51 -9.62 0.26
N LEU A 50 0.92 -9.81 1.51
CA LEU A 50 2.07 -10.64 1.88
C LEU A 50 1.90 -12.09 1.42
N GLY A 51 0.72 -12.67 1.65
CA GLY A 51 0.39 -14.03 1.21
C GLY A 51 0.39 -14.18 -0.30
N ALA A 52 -0.24 -13.24 -1.02
CA ALA A 52 -0.32 -13.26 -2.49
C ALA A 52 1.04 -13.07 -3.18
N ASN A 53 2.06 -12.54 -2.49
CA ASN A 53 3.38 -12.25 -3.04
C ASN A 53 4.50 -12.93 -2.27
N ARG A 54 4.19 -14.04 -1.58
CA ARG A 54 5.12 -14.76 -0.70
C ARG A 54 6.42 -15.14 -1.39
N ASP A 55 6.35 -15.59 -2.64
CA ASP A 55 7.53 -16.02 -3.40
C ASP A 55 8.39 -14.81 -3.81
N ALA A 56 7.75 -13.72 -4.24
CA ALA A 56 8.45 -12.49 -4.61
C ALA A 56 9.15 -11.84 -3.41
N TRP A 57 8.58 -11.95 -2.22
CA TRP A 57 9.11 -11.36 -0.98
C TRP A 57 9.78 -12.39 -0.06
N ALA A 58 10.11 -13.58 -0.58
CA ALA A 58 10.59 -14.68 0.23
C ALA A 58 11.89 -14.37 0.98
N ALA A 59 12.77 -13.56 0.40
CA ALA A 59 14.02 -13.14 1.04
C ALA A 59 13.76 -12.24 2.26
N GLU A 60 12.92 -11.21 2.11
CA GLU A 60 12.54 -10.28 3.18
C GLU A 60 11.78 -11.01 4.30
N ILE A 61 10.87 -11.92 3.94
CA ILE A 61 10.15 -12.75 4.91
C ILE A 61 11.14 -13.62 5.71
N ARG A 62 12.08 -14.31 5.04
CA ARG A 62 13.09 -15.13 5.72
C ARG A 62 13.97 -14.31 6.65
N GLU A 63 14.36 -13.11 6.23
CA GLU A 63 15.13 -12.19 7.05
C GLU A 63 14.38 -11.87 8.36
N VAL A 64 13.12 -11.46 8.28
CA VAL A 64 12.30 -11.18 9.47
C VAL A 64 12.18 -12.41 10.38
N LEU A 65 11.91 -13.59 9.80
CA LEU A 65 11.75 -14.82 10.59
C LEU A 65 13.07 -15.28 11.23
N SER A 66 14.22 -15.00 10.61
CA SER A 66 15.54 -15.36 11.15
C SER A 66 15.89 -14.61 12.43
N GLN A 67 15.33 -13.40 12.61
CA GLN A 67 15.53 -12.56 13.78
C GLN A 67 14.79 -13.10 15.03
N LYS A 68 13.85 -14.03 14.86
CA LYS A 68 12.99 -14.60 15.92
C LYS A 68 12.39 -13.54 16.86
N PRO A 69 11.75 -12.47 16.33
CA PRO A 69 11.15 -11.44 17.16
C PRO A 69 9.92 -11.98 17.92
N GLU A 70 9.55 -11.31 19.02
CA GLU A 70 8.28 -11.58 19.71
C GLU A 70 7.08 -11.47 18.75
N PRO A 71 5.98 -12.21 18.95
CA PRO A 71 4.91 -12.36 17.96
C PRO A 71 4.33 -11.04 17.43
N GLU A 72 4.10 -10.07 18.29
CA GLU A 72 3.58 -8.75 17.90
C GLU A 72 4.58 -8.01 17.00
N ARG A 73 5.86 -8.02 17.39
CA ARG A 73 6.92 -7.39 16.59
C ARG A 73 7.14 -8.12 15.27
N GLN A 74 7.02 -9.45 15.26
CA GLN A 74 7.06 -10.24 14.04
C GLN A 74 5.97 -9.81 13.06
N ALA A 75 4.73 -9.65 13.54
CA ALA A 75 3.61 -9.21 12.73
C ALA A 75 3.86 -7.82 12.14
N GLU A 76 4.32 -6.85 12.94
CA GLU A 76 4.67 -5.51 12.44
C GLU A 76 5.76 -5.54 11.36
N LEU A 77 6.83 -6.33 11.56
CA LEU A 77 7.93 -6.44 10.60
C LEU A 77 7.49 -7.09 9.29
N LEU A 78 6.64 -8.12 9.35
CA LEU A 78 6.08 -8.75 8.16
C LEU A 78 5.11 -7.80 7.44
N MET A 79 4.25 -7.07 8.15
CA MET A 79 3.34 -6.08 7.56
C MET A 79 4.08 -4.89 6.94
N ARG A 80 5.27 -4.55 7.45
CA ARG A 80 6.11 -3.50 6.88
C ARG A 80 6.51 -3.78 5.43
N ILE A 81 6.69 -5.05 5.05
CA ILE A 81 7.12 -5.44 3.69
C ILE A 81 6.17 -4.89 2.61
N PRO A 82 4.87 -5.26 2.56
CA PRO A 82 3.95 -4.72 1.56
C PRO A 82 3.78 -3.19 1.66
N VAL A 83 3.85 -2.62 2.87
CA VAL A 83 3.76 -1.16 3.09
C VAL A 83 4.93 -0.43 2.41
N THR A 84 6.17 -0.93 2.57
CA THR A 84 7.35 -0.29 1.98
C THR A 84 7.39 -0.46 0.46
N HIS A 85 6.96 -1.60 -0.06
CA HIS A 85 6.80 -1.80 -1.51
C HIS A 85 5.73 -0.87 -2.11
N ALA A 86 4.61 -0.68 -1.42
CA ALA A 86 3.59 0.28 -1.85
C ALA A 86 4.09 1.74 -1.78
N ALA A 87 4.89 2.09 -0.76
CA ALA A 87 5.46 3.43 -0.62
C ALA A 87 6.45 3.73 -1.75
N GLU A 88 7.28 2.74 -2.12
CA GLU A 88 8.18 2.84 -3.26
C GLU A 88 7.41 3.09 -4.57
N ALA A 89 6.31 2.36 -4.79
CA ALA A 89 5.45 2.54 -5.96
C ALA A 89 4.78 3.93 -6.02
N LEU A 90 4.56 4.57 -4.87
CA LEU A 90 3.98 5.90 -4.75
C LEU A 90 5.01 7.04 -4.80
N ARG A 91 6.32 6.74 -4.77
CA ARG A 91 7.38 7.76 -4.81
C ARG A 91 7.22 8.76 -5.96
N PRO A 92 6.89 8.36 -7.21
CA PRO A 92 6.66 9.32 -8.29
C PRO A 92 5.49 10.29 -8.04
N VAL A 93 4.45 9.84 -7.33
CA VAL A 93 3.32 10.69 -6.92
C VAL A 93 3.76 11.66 -5.84
N TYR A 94 4.51 11.18 -4.85
CA TYR A 94 5.07 12.00 -3.78
C TYR A 94 5.92 13.15 -4.35
N GLU A 95 6.88 12.82 -5.21
CA GLU A 95 7.79 13.78 -5.84
C GLU A 95 7.05 14.82 -6.68
N ARG A 96 6.19 14.38 -7.62
CA ARG A 96 5.45 15.30 -8.51
C ARG A 96 4.50 16.22 -7.75
N THR A 97 4.01 15.81 -6.58
CA THR A 97 3.09 16.63 -5.77
C THR A 97 3.77 17.44 -4.69
N GLY A 98 5.11 17.43 -4.63
CA GLY A 98 5.88 18.13 -3.59
C GLY A 98 5.53 17.64 -2.18
N GLY A 99 5.29 16.33 -2.03
CA GLY A 99 4.93 15.70 -0.76
C GLY A 99 3.50 15.94 -0.28
N ARG A 100 2.60 16.44 -1.13
CA ARG A 100 1.18 16.62 -0.77
C ARG A 100 0.36 15.34 -0.88
N GLN A 101 0.81 14.38 -1.68
CA GLN A 101 0.21 13.06 -1.90
C GLN A 101 1.34 12.02 -1.97
N GLY A 102 1.04 10.77 -2.33
CA GLY A 102 2.04 9.72 -2.46
C GLY A 102 2.34 8.97 -1.16
N TYR A 103 1.36 8.93 -0.24
CA TYR A 103 1.52 8.29 1.07
C TYR A 103 0.86 6.91 1.12
N VAL A 104 1.39 6.07 2.01
CA VAL A 104 0.79 4.81 2.43
C VAL A 104 0.39 4.92 3.90
N CYS A 105 -0.88 4.72 4.21
CA CYS A 105 -1.32 4.57 5.60
C CYS A 105 -1.09 3.14 6.05
N ALA A 106 -0.32 2.97 7.13
CA ALA A 106 -0.16 1.71 7.84
C ALA A 106 -0.80 1.82 9.21
N GLN A 107 -1.62 0.85 9.58
CA GLN A 107 -2.30 0.83 10.88
C GLN A 107 -1.39 0.20 11.94
N VAL A 108 -1.40 0.76 13.15
CA VAL A 108 -0.77 0.17 14.34
C VAL A 108 -1.61 -1.01 14.87
N ASN A 109 -1.10 -1.74 15.86
CA ASN A 109 -1.82 -2.85 16.47
C ASN A 109 -3.21 -2.40 17.00
N PRO A 110 -4.33 -2.93 16.46
CA PRO A 110 -5.67 -2.54 16.88
C PRO A 110 -5.99 -2.93 18.35
N ALA A 111 -5.29 -3.92 18.92
CA ALA A 111 -5.45 -4.29 20.33
C ALA A 111 -4.87 -3.24 21.30
N ARG A 112 -4.13 -2.24 20.79
CA ARG A 112 -3.61 -1.10 21.55
C ARG A 112 -4.39 0.20 21.26
N ALA A 113 -5.62 0.09 20.75
CA ALA A 113 -6.51 1.23 20.62
C ALA A 113 -6.86 1.76 22.03
N GLY A 114 -6.77 3.09 22.20
CA GLY A 114 -7.06 3.77 23.47
C GLY A 114 -8.56 3.88 23.75
#